data_AF-A0A8H7MLI6-F1
#
_entry.id   AF-A0A8H7MLI6-F1
#
_cell.length_a   1.000
_cell.length_b   1.000
_cell.length_c   1.000
_cell.angle_alpha   90.00
_cell.angle_beta   90.00
_cell.angle_gamma   90.00
#
_symmetry.space_group_name_H-M   'P 1'
#
loop_
_entity.id
_entity.type
_entity.pdbx_description
1 polymer ?
#
loop_
_entity_poly.entity_id
_entity_poly.type
_entity_poly.pdbx_seq_one_letter_code
_entity_poly.pdbx_strand_id
1 'polypeptide(L)'
;MAPKRTSLRPNYRNRAAFVKAAWADALHSKSESYSLRRLRNGLLDVTRRSGEYIEAIKTNSETPLLRLPPEVRNRVWEYALGGKVFNVVFLQTLRGQYVEEKTSISKDTFPENSQALLCVCRQIHQETVLLQFSANAFRFDMEEAFDWARHLLKVQRNLIEEVHVVTHRAERLYAWIRKTKQDCFMPHAFPIDIFPGLKRVVIEIHRSFLHDYTAAGNLTKEQYKALVKTGIRKITKYIKRAKSNVHITFTPQHGASQGSARSDRKEPSSATRVTRSKAKKNESTKASTSTTTTGPASTYRIKRYRNGILNLKKTPDHLVAVVQRNAGSPLLRLPAEIRNQIWSLAMGGQLVLLPDITNTKGCALPKDVLKVVGSKDDELYGWDHKLKTAKQLAAFHLPEVCRQIYSETVLTSYKENTFLYWYFQIYPRNSISRLMAAQRRAITRIQMDWLVPSLLLENEHVPSLTRMRSTLPNLKTISIPAVVMSHLTYGQPNTTFETDRILAALKQQVGEHVEIIFEAD
;
A
#
# COMPACT_ATOMS: atom_id res chain seq x y z
N MET A 1 -51.35 -7.19 53.68
CA MET A 1 -50.06 -7.89 53.55
C MET A 1 -50.05 -8.65 52.22
N ALA A 2 -49.22 -8.24 51.27
CA ALA A 2 -49.03 -8.90 49.98
C ALA A 2 -47.56 -9.35 49.85
N PRO A 3 -47.26 -10.53 49.27
CA PRO A 3 -45.91 -11.08 49.26
C PRO A 3 -45.01 -10.41 48.21
N LYS A 4 -43.74 -10.21 48.60
CA LYS A 4 -42.68 -9.58 47.81
C LYS A 4 -42.36 -10.39 46.55
N ARG A 5 -42.37 -9.73 45.38
CA ARG A 5 -41.79 -10.25 44.13
C ARG A 5 -40.27 -10.37 44.26
N THR A 6 -39.76 -11.60 44.19
CA THR A 6 -38.34 -11.90 44.03
C THR A 6 -37.91 -11.57 42.60
N SER A 7 -37.05 -10.56 42.45
CA SER A 7 -36.41 -10.25 41.17
C SER A 7 -35.31 -11.26 40.86
N LEU A 8 -35.57 -12.19 39.94
CA LEU A 8 -34.54 -13.02 39.34
C LEU A 8 -33.71 -12.15 38.37
N ARG A 9 -32.58 -11.61 38.83
CA ARG A 9 -31.56 -11.01 37.95
C ARG A 9 -30.52 -12.07 37.59
N PRO A 10 -30.15 -12.26 36.31
CA PRO A 10 -29.17 -13.28 35.94
C PRO A 10 -27.76 -12.87 36.36
N ASN A 11 -27.04 -13.84 36.93
CA ASN A 11 -25.64 -13.72 37.32
C ASN A 11 -24.72 -13.81 36.08
N TYR A 12 -23.60 -13.07 36.08
CA TYR A 12 -22.68 -12.85 34.94
C TYR A 12 -22.12 -14.13 34.27
N ARG A 13 -22.18 -15.29 34.94
CA ARG A 13 -21.64 -16.57 34.43
C ARG A 13 -22.44 -17.23 33.31
N ASN A 14 -23.68 -16.78 33.03
CA ASN A 14 -24.54 -17.40 32.01
C ASN A 14 -24.74 -16.58 30.74
N ARG A 15 -23.94 -15.53 30.50
CA ARG A 15 -24.09 -14.67 29.30
C ARG A 15 -23.87 -15.46 27.99
N ALA A 16 -22.95 -16.41 27.97
CA ALA A 16 -22.76 -17.29 26.81
C ALA A 16 -23.98 -18.20 26.58
N ALA A 17 -24.59 -18.73 27.64
CA ALA A 17 -25.81 -19.53 27.55
C ALA A 17 -27.02 -18.69 27.12
N PHE A 18 -27.13 -17.45 27.61
CA PHE A 18 -28.19 -16.51 27.23
C PHE A 18 -28.06 -16.03 25.78
N VAL A 19 -26.85 -15.69 25.32
CA VAL A 19 -26.63 -15.34 23.89
C VAL A 19 -26.88 -16.55 23.00
N LYS A 20 -26.49 -17.75 23.42
CA LYS A 20 -26.74 -18.99 22.67
C LYS A 20 -28.23 -19.34 22.63
N ALA A 21 -28.97 -19.11 23.71
CA ALA A 21 -30.42 -19.30 23.79
C ALA A 21 -31.18 -18.23 23.01
N ALA A 22 -30.80 -16.95 23.12
CA ALA A 22 -31.39 -15.85 22.36
C ALA A 22 -31.13 -15.97 20.86
N TRP A 23 -29.96 -16.50 20.45
CA TRP A 23 -29.69 -16.83 19.05
C TRP A 23 -30.44 -18.10 18.59
N ALA A 24 -30.63 -19.10 19.46
CA ALA A 24 -31.43 -20.27 19.15
C ALA A 24 -32.92 -19.91 18.97
N ASP A 25 -33.48 -19.07 19.84
CA ASP A 25 -34.87 -18.61 19.75
C ASP A 25 -35.08 -17.63 18.59
N ALA A 26 -34.10 -16.76 18.30
CA ALA A 26 -34.14 -15.91 17.10
C ALA A 26 -34.02 -16.72 15.79
N LEU A 27 -33.37 -17.89 15.82
CA LEU A 27 -33.31 -18.83 14.68
C LEU A 27 -34.58 -19.70 14.56
N HIS A 28 -35.36 -19.85 15.63
CA HIS A 28 -36.61 -20.63 15.65
C HIS A 28 -37.89 -19.80 15.53
N SER A 29 -37.79 -18.46 15.54
CA SER A 29 -38.89 -17.54 15.27
C SER A 29 -39.31 -17.56 13.79
N LYS A 30 -40.13 -18.54 13.41
CA LYS A 30 -41.18 -18.54 12.36
C LYS A 30 -40.96 -17.73 11.06
N SER A 31 -39.73 -17.70 10.54
CA SER A 31 -39.49 -17.45 9.11
C SER A 31 -39.15 -18.79 8.45
N GLU A 32 -40.16 -19.64 8.25
CA GLU A 32 -40.04 -20.86 7.41
C GLU A 32 -39.75 -20.53 5.93
N SER A 33 -39.78 -19.25 5.57
CA SER A 33 -39.32 -18.71 4.30
C SER A 33 -37.79 -18.54 4.28
N TYR A 34 -37.09 -19.63 3.93
CA TYR A 34 -35.68 -19.65 3.48
C TYR A 34 -34.59 -19.28 4.48
N SER A 35 -34.42 -20.07 5.55
CA SER A 35 -33.16 -20.02 6.30
C SER A 35 -31.98 -20.37 5.37
N LEU A 36 -31.05 -19.44 5.22
CA LEU A 36 -29.86 -19.63 4.40
C LEU A 36 -29.02 -20.77 4.99
N ARG A 37 -28.89 -21.88 4.24
CA ARG A 37 -28.09 -23.02 4.66
C ARG A 37 -26.62 -22.62 4.78
N ARG A 38 -25.97 -23.04 5.85
CA ARG A 38 -24.53 -22.87 6.07
C ARG A 38 -23.83 -24.22 5.95
N LEU A 39 -22.63 -24.21 5.39
CA LEU A 39 -21.71 -25.34 5.39
C LEU A 39 -21.27 -25.66 6.82
N ARG A 40 -20.71 -26.86 7.04
CA ARG A 40 -20.19 -27.27 8.38
C ARG A 40 -19.13 -26.32 8.95
N ASN A 41 -18.46 -25.54 8.09
CA ASN A 41 -17.47 -24.53 8.49
C ASN A 41 -18.09 -23.15 8.81
N GLY A 42 -19.43 -23.00 8.72
CA GLY A 42 -20.17 -21.78 9.01
C GLY A 42 -20.34 -20.81 7.83
N LEU A 43 -19.64 -21.05 6.71
CA LEU A 43 -19.81 -20.27 5.48
C LEU A 43 -21.17 -20.54 4.85
N LEU A 44 -21.66 -19.58 4.07
CA LEU A 44 -22.90 -19.73 3.31
C LEU A 44 -22.77 -20.85 2.26
N ASP A 45 -23.71 -21.79 2.24
CA ASP A 45 -23.79 -22.80 1.19
C ASP A 45 -24.41 -22.19 -0.07
N VAL A 46 -23.55 -21.70 -0.95
CA VAL A 46 -23.95 -21.12 -2.24
C VAL A 46 -24.22 -22.17 -3.32
N THR A 47 -23.99 -23.46 -3.04
CA THR A 47 -24.08 -24.53 -4.05
C THR A 47 -25.51 -24.98 -4.35
N ARG A 48 -26.51 -24.46 -3.61
CA ARG A 48 -27.90 -24.88 -3.76
C ARG A 48 -28.49 -24.39 -5.09
N ARG A 49 -28.94 -25.35 -5.88
CA ARG A 49 -29.49 -25.24 -7.23
C ARG A 49 -31.02 -25.17 -7.21
N SER A 50 -31.63 -24.14 -6.64
CA SER A 50 -33.01 -23.82 -7.07
C SER A 50 -32.93 -23.12 -8.42
N GLY A 51 -33.90 -23.38 -9.32
CA GLY A 51 -33.83 -22.96 -10.73
C GLY A 51 -33.49 -21.48 -10.91
N GLU A 52 -34.16 -20.60 -10.15
CA GLU A 52 -33.95 -19.14 -10.21
C GLU A 52 -32.50 -18.72 -9.91
N TYR A 53 -31.80 -19.36 -8.97
CA TYR A 53 -30.40 -19.02 -8.68
C TYR A 53 -29.44 -19.49 -9.78
N ILE A 54 -29.75 -20.59 -10.45
CA ILE A 54 -28.94 -21.09 -11.57
C ILE A 54 -29.01 -20.08 -12.72
N GLU A 55 -30.21 -19.57 -13.02
CA GLU A 55 -30.40 -18.55 -14.05
C GLU A 55 -29.70 -17.24 -13.69
N ALA A 56 -29.79 -16.80 -12.44
CA ALA A 56 -29.06 -15.61 -11.97
C ALA A 56 -27.53 -15.80 -12.05
N ILE A 57 -27.00 -16.98 -11.71
CA ILE A 57 -25.56 -17.28 -11.86
C ILE A 57 -25.15 -17.31 -13.33
N LYS A 58 -25.97 -17.90 -14.21
CA LYS A 58 -25.72 -17.92 -15.66
C LYS A 58 -25.73 -16.52 -16.26
N THR A 59 -26.70 -15.69 -15.88
CA THR A 59 -26.78 -14.29 -16.32
C THR A 59 -25.59 -13.49 -15.79
N ASN A 60 -25.22 -13.69 -14.53
CA ASN A 60 -24.06 -13.02 -13.93
C ASN A 60 -22.74 -13.44 -14.57
N SER A 61 -22.57 -14.72 -14.92
CA SER A 61 -21.35 -15.22 -15.57
C SER A 61 -21.16 -14.66 -16.98
N GLU A 62 -22.21 -14.08 -17.58
CA GLU A 62 -22.13 -13.35 -18.83
C GLU A 62 -21.69 -11.89 -18.66
N THR A 63 -21.59 -11.38 -17.43
CA THR A 63 -21.07 -10.03 -17.20
C THR A 63 -19.57 -9.95 -17.51
N PRO A 64 -19.06 -8.80 -18.02
CA PRO A 64 -17.66 -8.68 -18.42
C PRO A 64 -16.64 -9.08 -17.34
N LEU A 65 -16.92 -8.77 -16.07
CA LEU A 65 -16.05 -9.09 -14.93
C LEU A 65 -16.05 -10.58 -14.60
N LEU A 66 -17.22 -11.23 -14.59
CA LEU A 66 -17.34 -12.65 -14.26
C LEU A 66 -17.02 -13.59 -15.42
N ARG A 67 -16.92 -13.05 -16.65
CA ARG A 67 -16.35 -13.74 -17.83
C ARG A 67 -14.82 -13.88 -17.79
N LEU A 68 -14.12 -13.10 -16.96
CA LEU A 68 -12.66 -13.20 -16.84
C LEU A 68 -12.27 -14.56 -16.24
N PRO A 69 -11.11 -15.14 -16.57
CA PRO A 69 -10.62 -16.34 -15.89
C PRO A 69 -10.54 -16.16 -14.36
N PRO A 70 -10.82 -17.19 -13.55
CA PRO A 70 -10.82 -17.10 -12.09
C PRO A 70 -9.53 -16.51 -11.51
N GLU A 71 -8.38 -16.77 -12.13
CA GLU A 71 -7.08 -16.25 -11.69
C GLU A 71 -7.02 -14.72 -11.78
N VAL A 72 -7.56 -14.15 -12.86
CA VAL A 72 -7.63 -12.70 -13.05
C VAL A 72 -8.61 -12.09 -12.06
N ARG A 73 -9.77 -12.72 -11.86
CA ARG A 73 -10.76 -12.27 -10.87
C ARG A 73 -10.17 -12.27 -9.47
N ASN A 74 -9.50 -13.34 -9.07
CA ASN A 74 -8.83 -13.43 -7.77
C ASN A 74 -7.82 -12.29 -7.56
N ARG A 75 -7.06 -11.92 -8.60
CA ARG A 75 -6.18 -10.73 -8.51
C ARG A 75 -6.96 -9.44 -8.33
N VAL A 76 -8.03 -9.23 -9.08
CA VAL A 76 -8.90 -8.06 -8.93
C VAL A 76 -9.46 -8.00 -7.49
N TRP A 77 -9.91 -9.14 -6.96
CA TRP A 77 -10.43 -9.24 -5.60
C TRP A 77 -9.36 -9.03 -4.53
N GLU A 78 -8.16 -9.58 -4.70
CA GLU A 78 -7.01 -9.32 -3.83
C GLU A 78 -6.65 -7.83 -3.80
N TYR A 79 -6.68 -7.14 -4.93
CA TYR A 79 -6.45 -5.69 -4.96
C TYR A 79 -7.58 -4.90 -4.30
N ALA A 80 -8.84 -5.30 -4.52
CA ALA A 80 -9.99 -4.60 -3.97
C ALA A 80 -10.13 -4.79 -2.45
N LEU A 81 -9.85 -5.99 -1.96
CA LEU A 81 -10.14 -6.40 -0.58
C LEU A 81 -8.90 -6.67 0.28
N GLY A 82 -7.73 -6.83 -0.32
CA GLY A 82 -6.49 -7.21 0.34
C GLY A 82 -5.51 -6.04 0.57
N GLY A 83 -4.36 -6.36 1.16
CA GLY A 83 -3.26 -5.42 1.41
C GLY A 83 -3.58 -4.36 2.47
N LYS A 84 -4.66 -4.51 3.23
CA LYS A 84 -5.06 -3.60 4.31
C LYS A 84 -4.54 -4.11 5.65
N VAL A 85 -4.37 -3.18 6.59
CA VAL A 85 -4.18 -3.47 8.01
C VAL A 85 -5.44 -3.00 8.75
N PHE A 86 -6.23 -3.95 9.26
CA PHE A 86 -7.47 -3.64 9.97
C PHE A 86 -7.20 -3.47 11.47
N ASN A 87 -7.48 -2.28 12.01
CA ASN A 87 -7.38 -2.04 13.44
C ASN A 87 -8.57 -2.68 14.14
N VAL A 88 -8.32 -3.70 14.95
CA VAL A 88 -9.31 -4.30 15.84
C VAL A 88 -9.26 -3.53 17.15
N VAL A 89 -10.33 -2.79 17.44
CA VAL A 89 -10.43 -1.94 18.63
C VAL A 89 -11.36 -2.57 19.66
N PHE A 90 -11.04 -2.34 20.93
CA PHE A 90 -11.89 -2.64 22.06
C PHE A 90 -12.54 -1.35 22.58
N LEU A 91 -13.87 -1.29 22.51
CA LEU A 91 -14.66 -0.14 22.94
C LEU A 91 -15.44 -0.51 24.20
N GLN A 92 -15.39 0.37 25.20
CA GLN A 92 -16.26 0.32 26.37
C GLN A 92 -17.24 1.48 26.27
N THR A 93 -18.52 1.17 26.15
CA THR A 93 -19.60 2.16 26.09
C THR A 93 -20.41 2.08 27.37
N LEU A 94 -20.60 3.22 28.05
CA LEU A 94 -21.50 3.30 29.19
C LEU A 94 -22.95 3.40 28.71
N ARG A 95 -23.79 2.44 29.06
CA ARG A 95 -25.24 2.47 28.84
C ARG A 95 -25.96 2.49 30.19
N GLY A 96 -26.16 3.70 30.72
CA GLY A 96 -26.66 3.89 32.08
C GLY A 96 -25.65 3.43 33.12
N GLN A 97 -26.03 2.50 34.00
CA GLN A 97 -25.15 1.93 35.03
C GLN A 97 -24.31 0.74 34.54
N TYR A 98 -24.42 0.34 33.27
CA TYR A 98 -23.75 -0.83 32.71
C TYR A 98 -22.63 -0.45 31.75
N VAL A 99 -21.50 -1.15 31.82
CA VAL A 99 -20.41 -1.07 30.84
C VAL A 99 -20.65 -2.13 29.76
N GLU A 100 -20.93 -1.69 28.55
CA GLU A 100 -20.96 -2.55 27.37
C GLU A 100 -19.57 -2.61 26.75
N GLU A 101 -19.00 -3.81 26.71
CA GLU A 101 -17.72 -4.07 26.07
C GLU A 101 -17.97 -4.64 24.68
N LYS A 102 -17.38 -4.02 23.65
CA LYS A 102 -17.54 -4.43 22.26
C LYS A 102 -16.18 -4.41 21.58
N THR A 103 -15.84 -5.51 20.92
CA THR A 103 -14.73 -5.55 19.97
C THR A 103 -15.25 -5.41 18.55
N SER A 104 -14.59 -4.57 17.74
CA SER A 104 -14.94 -4.39 16.34
C SER A 104 -13.73 -3.91 15.55
N ILE A 105 -13.79 -4.05 14.23
CA ILE A 105 -12.82 -3.37 13.35
C ILE A 105 -13.14 -1.87 13.37
N SER A 106 -12.12 -1.03 13.54
CA SER A 106 -12.25 0.42 13.48
C SER A 106 -12.72 0.85 12.10
N LYS A 107 -13.69 1.78 12.08
CA LYS A 107 -14.20 2.39 10.86
C LYS A 107 -13.11 3.12 10.08
N ASP A 108 -12.13 3.69 10.77
CA ASP A 108 -11.06 4.47 10.13
C ASP A 108 -10.17 3.60 9.23
N THR A 109 -10.01 2.32 9.59
CA THR A 109 -9.23 1.36 8.80
C THR A 109 -10.08 0.49 7.88
N PHE A 110 -11.41 0.60 7.99
CA PHE A 110 -12.35 -0.22 7.25
C PHE A 110 -13.14 0.68 6.31
N PRO A 111 -12.73 0.79 5.03
CA PRO A 111 -13.36 1.70 4.09
C PRO A 111 -14.88 1.56 4.09
N GLU A 112 -15.59 2.69 4.03
CA GLU A 112 -17.02 2.68 3.76
C GLU A 112 -17.24 1.87 2.47
N ASN A 113 -18.05 0.81 2.54
CA ASN A 113 -18.32 -0.15 1.46
C ASN A 113 -17.30 -1.28 1.22
N SER A 114 -16.33 -1.53 2.11
CA SER A 114 -15.41 -2.68 1.98
C SER A 114 -16.13 -4.05 1.99
N GLN A 115 -17.37 -4.12 2.48
CA GLN A 115 -18.23 -5.31 2.41
C GLN A 115 -19.24 -5.26 1.26
N ALA A 116 -19.40 -4.14 0.56
CA ALA A 116 -20.41 -4.01 -0.50
C ALA A 116 -20.20 -5.06 -1.60
N LEU A 117 -18.94 -5.39 -1.90
CA LEU A 117 -18.59 -6.43 -2.87
C LEU A 117 -19.15 -7.81 -2.45
N LEU A 118 -19.15 -8.13 -1.16
CA LEU A 118 -19.71 -9.38 -0.62
C LEU A 118 -21.24 -9.46 -0.79
N CYS A 119 -21.91 -8.32 -0.97
CA CYS A 119 -23.35 -8.22 -1.08
C CYS A 119 -23.86 -8.20 -2.54
N VAL A 120 -22.98 -8.17 -3.54
CA VAL A 120 -23.39 -8.01 -4.96
C VAL A 120 -24.10 -9.27 -5.48
N CYS A 121 -23.40 -10.41 -5.49
CA CYS A 121 -23.97 -11.67 -5.95
C CYS A 121 -23.30 -12.87 -5.27
N ARG A 122 -23.95 -14.03 -5.34
CA ARG A 122 -23.47 -15.27 -4.70
C ARG A 122 -22.09 -15.72 -5.21
N GLN A 123 -21.83 -15.56 -6.50
CA GLN A 123 -20.54 -15.92 -7.09
C GLN A 123 -19.41 -15.06 -6.53
N ILE A 124 -19.59 -13.73 -6.52
CA ILE A 124 -18.61 -12.81 -5.94
C ILE A 124 -18.43 -13.10 -4.46
N HIS A 125 -19.50 -13.29 -3.69
CA HIS A 125 -19.42 -13.66 -2.28
C HIS A 125 -18.58 -14.93 -2.08
N GLN A 126 -18.81 -15.98 -2.87
CA GLN A 126 -18.05 -17.23 -2.79
C GLN A 126 -16.55 -17.03 -3.05
N GLU A 127 -16.20 -16.23 -4.06
CA GLU A 127 -14.81 -15.97 -4.44
C GLU A 127 -14.09 -15.05 -3.44
N THR A 128 -14.82 -14.20 -2.72
CA THR A 128 -14.22 -13.07 -1.98
C THR A 128 -14.35 -13.11 -0.46
N VAL A 129 -15.33 -13.83 0.11
CA VAL A 129 -15.62 -13.80 1.56
C VAL A 129 -14.44 -14.20 2.44
N LEU A 130 -13.54 -15.04 1.93
CA LEU A 130 -12.35 -15.49 2.65
C LEU A 130 -11.13 -14.57 2.46
N LEU A 131 -11.10 -13.76 1.40
CA LEU A 131 -9.98 -12.88 1.10
C LEU A 131 -9.81 -11.78 2.15
N GLN A 132 -10.89 -11.34 2.78
CA GLN A 132 -10.82 -10.36 3.88
C GLN A 132 -9.92 -10.84 5.02
N PHE A 133 -9.78 -12.16 5.21
CA PHE A 133 -8.95 -12.76 6.25
C PHE A 133 -7.57 -13.20 5.74
N SER A 134 -7.50 -13.78 4.54
CA SER A 134 -6.23 -14.30 4.00
C SER A 134 -5.33 -13.25 3.38
N ALA A 135 -5.89 -12.14 2.89
CA ALA A 135 -5.15 -11.12 2.15
C ALA A 135 -4.88 -9.84 2.97
N ASN A 136 -5.27 -9.79 4.24
CA ASN A 136 -5.10 -8.63 5.11
C ASN A 136 -4.39 -8.98 6.41
N ALA A 137 -3.83 -7.96 7.04
CA ALA A 137 -3.31 -8.04 8.40
C ALA A 137 -4.33 -7.48 9.41
N PHE A 138 -4.28 -7.98 10.63
CA PHE A 138 -5.14 -7.51 11.72
C PHE A 138 -4.29 -6.96 12.85
N ARG A 139 -4.52 -5.69 13.19
CA ARG A 139 -3.81 -4.97 14.24
C ARG A 139 -4.61 -4.95 15.53
N PHE A 140 -4.00 -5.40 16.60
CA PHE A 140 -4.58 -5.45 17.94
C PHE A 140 -3.84 -4.47 18.84
N ASP A 141 -4.57 -3.48 19.35
CA ASP A 141 -4.03 -2.47 20.26
C ASP A 141 -4.10 -2.89 21.74
N MET A 142 -5.02 -3.80 22.05
CA MET A 142 -5.31 -4.27 23.41
C MET A 142 -5.53 -5.78 23.43
N GLU A 143 -5.33 -6.40 24.61
CA GLU A 143 -5.55 -7.84 24.79
C GLU A 143 -7.03 -8.20 24.59
N GLU A 144 -7.93 -7.37 25.10
CA GLU A 144 -9.37 -7.56 24.98
C GLU A 144 -9.81 -7.55 23.50
N ALA A 145 -9.07 -6.90 22.61
CA ALA A 145 -9.35 -6.92 21.18
C ALA A 145 -9.24 -8.33 20.57
N PHE A 146 -8.46 -9.25 21.17
CA PHE A 146 -8.40 -10.65 20.72
C PHE A 146 -9.72 -11.41 20.91
N ASP A 147 -10.64 -10.93 21.74
CA ASP A 147 -11.98 -11.51 21.81
C ASP A 147 -12.68 -11.46 20.45
N TRP A 148 -12.44 -10.44 19.61
CA TRP A 148 -12.95 -10.42 18.24
C TRP A 148 -12.53 -11.67 17.46
N ALA A 149 -11.24 -12.04 17.55
CA ALA A 149 -10.71 -13.21 16.86
C ALA A 149 -11.34 -14.52 17.39
N ARG A 150 -11.64 -14.60 18.70
CA ARG A 150 -12.33 -15.76 19.30
C ARG A 150 -13.73 -15.98 18.73
N HIS A 151 -14.43 -14.91 18.33
CA HIS A 151 -15.76 -14.98 17.72
C HIS A 151 -15.76 -15.34 16.23
N LEU A 152 -14.60 -15.33 15.56
CA LEU A 152 -14.50 -15.74 14.15
C LEU A 152 -14.78 -17.22 13.96
N LEU A 153 -15.24 -17.60 12.77
CA LEU A 153 -15.33 -19.01 12.37
C LEU A 153 -13.93 -19.63 12.35
N LYS A 154 -13.84 -20.94 12.63
CA LYS A 154 -12.56 -21.67 12.60
C LYS A 154 -11.84 -21.51 11.26
N VAL A 155 -12.58 -21.54 10.15
CA VAL A 155 -12.00 -21.32 8.81
C VAL A 155 -11.43 -19.92 8.64
N GLN A 156 -12.07 -18.88 9.19
CA GLN A 156 -11.57 -17.51 9.12
C GLN A 156 -10.29 -17.34 9.95
N ARG A 157 -10.27 -17.87 11.17
CA ARG A 157 -9.05 -17.85 12.02
C ARG A 157 -7.86 -18.57 11.37
N ASN A 158 -8.13 -19.67 10.68
CA ASN A 158 -7.09 -20.43 9.97
C ASN A 158 -6.48 -19.66 8.80
N LEU A 159 -7.20 -18.67 8.26
CA LEU A 159 -6.74 -17.89 7.11
C LEU A 159 -5.98 -16.63 7.53
N ILE A 160 -6.02 -16.22 8.79
CA ILE A 160 -5.26 -15.06 9.26
C ILE A 160 -3.78 -15.44 9.29
N GLU A 161 -3.01 -14.92 8.33
CA GLU A 161 -1.58 -15.20 8.19
C GLU A 161 -0.70 -14.12 8.82
N GLU A 162 -1.22 -12.91 9.02
CA GLU A 162 -0.48 -11.76 9.56
C GLU A 162 -1.27 -11.03 10.65
N VAL A 163 -0.62 -10.79 11.80
CA VAL A 163 -1.16 -9.93 12.86
C VAL A 163 -0.15 -8.90 13.29
N HIS A 164 -0.64 -7.71 13.59
CA HIS A 164 0.12 -6.64 14.19
C HIS A 164 -0.28 -6.55 15.67
N VAL A 165 0.69 -6.53 16.56
CA VAL A 165 0.45 -6.36 18.00
C VAL A 165 1.10 -5.07 18.42
N VAL A 166 0.29 -4.13 18.88
CA VAL A 166 0.78 -2.87 19.43
C VAL A 166 1.17 -3.11 20.88
N THR A 167 2.36 -2.62 21.23
CA THR A 167 2.85 -2.68 22.58
C THR A 167 3.25 -1.29 23.04
N HIS A 168 2.88 -0.93 24.27
CA HIS A 168 3.26 0.33 24.87
C HIS A 168 4.55 0.11 25.69
N ARG A 169 5.57 0.95 25.46
CA ARG A 169 6.89 0.93 26.12
C ARG A 169 7.83 -0.19 25.65
N ALA A 170 8.98 0.20 25.11
CA ALA A 170 9.98 -0.75 24.61
C ALA A 170 10.66 -1.56 25.72
N GLU A 171 10.75 -0.99 26.94
CA GLU A 171 11.46 -1.58 28.09
C GLU A 171 10.91 -2.96 28.49
N ARG A 172 9.59 -3.11 28.37
CA ARG A 172 8.87 -4.23 28.99
C ARG A 172 7.86 -4.91 28.07
N LEU A 173 7.71 -4.43 26.81
CA LEU A 173 6.78 -4.95 25.81
C LEU A 173 5.43 -5.30 26.47
N TYR A 174 4.67 -4.27 26.84
CA TYR A 174 3.40 -4.40 27.56
C TYR A 174 2.19 -4.43 26.64
N ALA A 175 1.13 -5.10 27.10
CA ALA A 175 -0.24 -4.74 26.77
C ALA A 175 -0.84 -4.02 27.98
N TRP A 176 -1.57 -2.92 27.76
CA TRP A 176 -2.24 -2.18 28.83
C TRP A 176 -3.61 -2.81 29.09
N ILE A 177 -3.81 -3.45 30.24
CA ILE A 177 -5.13 -3.97 30.63
C ILE A 177 -5.92 -2.88 31.34
N ARG A 178 -6.98 -2.37 30.70
CA ARG A 178 -7.83 -1.32 31.30
C ARG A 178 -8.54 -1.78 32.56
N LYS A 179 -8.97 -3.04 32.62
CA LYS A 179 -9.77 -3.58 33.73
C LYS A 179 -9.02 -3.60 35.05
N THR A 180 -7.77 -4.03 35.03
CA THR A 180 -6.94 -4.14 36.24
C THR A 180 -6.14 -2.87 36.50
N LYS A 181 -6.00 -1.98 35.50
CA LYS A 181 -5.04 -0.87 35.50
C LYS A 181 -3.61 -1.35 35.83
N GLN A 182 -3.32 -2.61 35.55
CA GLN A 182 -2.03 -3.24 35.78
C GLN A 182 -1.38 -3.53 34.45
N ASP A 183 -0.07 -3.28 34.38
CA ASP A 183 0.76 -3.64 33.25
C ASP A 183 0.89 -5.18 33.20
N CYS A 184 0.43 -5.82 32.12
CA CYS A 184 0.65 -7.25 31.91
C CYS A 184 1.82 -7.48 30.94
N PHE A 185 2.76 -8.33 31.35
CA PHE A 185 3.87 -8.71 30.49
C PHE A 185 3.33 -9.51 29.30
N MET A 186 3.75 -9.16 28.08
CA MET A 186 3.21 -9.73 26.84
C MET A 186 3.16 -11.27 26.65
N PRO A 187 3.98 -12.15 27.29
CA PRO A 187 3.83 -13.59 27.12
C PRO A 187 2.49 -14.17 27.62
N HIS A 188 1.67 -13.40 28.34
CA HIS A 188 0.30 -13.82 28.68
C HIS A 188 -0.77 -13.17 27.80
N ALA A 189 -0.47 -12.02 27.18
CA ALA A 189 -1.46 -11.18 26.49
C ALA A 189 -1.62 -11.48 24.99
N PHE A 190 -0.67 -12.18 24.35
CA PHE A 190 -0.80 -12.56 22.94
C PHE A 190 -1.22 -14.03 22.79
N PRO A 191 -2.53 -14.31 22.64
CA PRO A 191 -3.06 -15.67 22.50
C PRO A 191 -2.81 -16.21 21.08
N ILE A 192 -1.54 -16.48 20.76
CA ILE A 192 -1.07 -16.89 19.44
C ILE A 192 -1.77 -18.15 18.88
N ASP A 193 -2.25 -19.01 19.77
CA ASP A 193 -2.97 -20.24 19.42
C ASP A 193 -4.34 -19.98 18.77
N ILE A 194 -4.89 -18.77 18.90
CA ILE A 194 -6.13 -18.35 18.22
C ILE A 194 -5.95 -18.32 16.70
N PHE A 195 -4.71 -18.18 16.20
CA PHE A 195 -4.43 -18.02 14.77
C PHE A 195 -3.64 -19.22 14.21
N PRO A 196 -4.26 -20.39 13.96
CA PRO A 196 -3.55 -21.57 13.47
C PRO A 196 -2.70 -21.33 12.21
N GLY A 197 -3.19 -20.50 11.28
CA GLY A 197 -2.50 -20.19 10.02
C GLY A 197 -1.46 -19.07 10.08
N LEU A 198 -1.17 -18.53 11.27
CA LEU A 198 -0.29 -17.39 11.44
C LEU A 198 1.12 -17.68 10.89
N LYS A 199 1.59 -16.81 9.98
CA LYS A 199 2.93 -16.86 9.36
C LYS A 199 3.79 -15.66 9.75
N ARG A 200 3.20 -14.50 10.02
CA ARG A 200 3.90 -13.26 10.35
C ARG A 200 3.30 -12.54 11.54
N VAL A 201 4.15 -12.08 12.46
CA VAL A 201 3.78 -11.22 13.58
C VAL A 201 4.61 -9.95 13.49
N VAL A 202 3.93 -8.81 13.39
CA VAL A 202 4.55 -7.48 13.46
C VAL A 202 4.32 -6.91 14.84
N ILE A 203 5.38 -6.56 15.56
CA ILE A 203 5.30 -5.96 16.89
C ILE A 203 5.58 -4.48 16.74
N GLU A 204 4.53 -3.68 16.93
CA GLU A 204 4.57 -2.22 16.82
C GLU A 204 4.83 -1.61 18.19
N ILE A 205 5.99 -0.99 18.38
CA ILE A 205 6.39 -0.40 19.66
C ILE A 205 5.91 1.06 19.71
N HIS A 206 4.81 1.30 20.42
CA HIS A 206 4.20 2.61 20.64
C HIS A 206 4.77 3.29 21.90
N ARG A 207 5.10 4.58 21.76
CA ARG A 207 5.85 5.49 22.67
C ARG A 207 7.37 5.51 22.47
N SER A 208 7.88 6.73 22.33
CA SER A 208 9.27 7.03 21.98
C SER A 208 10.22 6.55 23.08
N PHE A 209 11.40 6.10 22.65
CA PHE A 209 12.55 5.81 23.50
C PHE A 209 12.83 6.91 24.55
N LEU A 210 12.42 8.16 24.30
CA LEU A 210 12.70 9.29 25.19
C LEU A 210 11.68 9.51 26.30
N HIS A 211 10.38 9.29 26.07
CA HIS A 211 9.39 9.50 27.13
C HIS A 211 9.55 8.52 28.30
N ASP A 212 9.93 7.28 28.00
CA ASP A 212 10.24 6.30 29.04
C ASP A 212 11.63 6.52 29.66
N TYR A 213 12.60 7.07 28.91
CA TYR A 213 13.92 7.41 29.45
C TYR A 213 13.82 8.43 30.60
N THR A 214 13.00 9.47 30.42
CA THR A 214 12.73 10.46 31.48
C THR A 214 11.95 9.89 32.66
N ALA A 215 11.06 8.92 32.42
CA ALA A 215 10.24 8.30 33.48
C ALA A 215 10.98 7.21 34.27
N ALA A 216 11.97 6.54 33.66
CA ALA A 216 12.76 5.49 34.29
C ALA A 216 13.78 6.02 35.31
N GLY A 217 13.97 7.35 35.38
CA GLY A 217 14.66 8.10 36.45
C GLY A 217 16.16 7.84 36.62
N ASN A 218 16.68 6.66 36.26
CA ASN A 218 18.02 6.19 36.64
C ASN A 218 18.69 5.28 35.59
N LEU A 219 18.08 5.03 34.43
CA LEU A 219 18.66 4.16 33.40
C LEU A 219 19.48 4.98 32.40
N THR A 220 20.71 4.57 32.12
CA THR A 220 21.47 5.09 30.99
C THR A 220 20.86 4.63 29.66
N LYS A 221 21.16 5.33 28.57
CA LYS A 221 20.67 5.01 27.22
C LYS A 221 21.05 3.57 26.82
N GLU A 222 22.21 3.12 27.25
CA GLU A 222 22.77 1.78 27.03
C GLU A 222 22.01 0.72 27.83
N GLN A 223 21.71 1.00 29.10
CA GLN A 223 20.91 0.12 29.95
C GLN A 223 19.50 -0.05 29.38
N TYR A 224 18.88 1.04 28.90
CA TYR A 224 17.59 0.98 28.24
C TYR A 224 17.63 0.13 26.97
N LYS A 225 18.59 0.36 26.07
CA LYS A 225 18.77 -0.46 24.86
C LYS A 225 18.96 -1.96 25.19
N ALA A 226 19.73 -2.28 26.23
CA ALA A 226 19.93 -3.65 26.69
C ALA A 226 18.62 -4.30 27.19
N LEU A 227 17.80 -3.51 27.88
CA LEU A 227 16.50 -3.95 28.40
C LEU A 227 15.49 -4.21 27.27
N VAL A 228 15.37 -3.29 26.31
CA VAL A 228 14.58 -3.48 25.08
C VAL A 228 15.02 -4.74 24.32
N LYS A 229 16.33 -4.92 24.11
CA LYS A 229 16.88 -6.10 23.45
C LYS A 229 16.54 -7.39 24.20
N THR A 230 16.51 -7.34 25.53
CA THR A 230 16.12 -8.46 26.39
C THR A 230 14.63 -8.76 26.25
N GLY A 231 13.76 -7.75 26.25
CA GLY A 231 12.33 -7.90 25.96
C GLY A 231 12.08 -8.55 24.60
N ILE A 232 12.72 -8.02 23.54
CA ILE A 232 12.62 -8.53 22.17
C ILE A 232 12.97 -10.02 22.12
N ARG A 233 14.07 -10.42 22.77
CA ARG A 233 14.49 -11.84 22.85
C ARG A 233 13.46 -12.70 23.58
N LYS A 234 12.90 -12.22 24.70
CA LYS A 234 11.89 -12.95 25.48
C LYS A 234 10.62 -13.21 24.65
N ILE A 235 10.09 -12.18 23.99
CA ILE A 235 8.91 -12.33 23.13
C ILE A 235 9.20 -13.21 21.92
N THR A 236 10.34 -13.00 21.26
CA THR A 236 10.77 -13.85 20.15
C THR A 236 10.79 -15.31 20.57
N LYS A 237 11.40 -15.62 21.73
CA LYS A 237 11.45 -16.98 22.26
C LYS A 237 10.06 -17.53 22.57
N TYR A 238 9.18 -16.72 23.16
CA TYR A 238 7.79 -17.12 23.45
C TYR A 238 7.01 -17.45 22.16
N ILE A 239 6.98 -16.54 21.19
CA ILE A 239 6.30 -16.72 19.91
C ILE A 239 6.87 -17.92 19.17
N LYS A 240 8.20 -18.08 19.12
CA LYS A 240 8.86 -19.21 18.46
C LYS A 240 8.62 -20.55 19.17
N ARG A 241 8.44 -20.55 20.50
CA ARG A 241 8.07 -21.76 21.24
C ARG A 241 6.66 -22.21 20.90
N ALA A 242 5.72 -21.27 20.78
CA ALA A 242 4.35 -21.58 20.40
C ALA A 242 4.22 -21.91 18.90
N LYS A 243 4.95 -21.18 18.05
CA LYS A 243 4.96 -21.35 16.58
C LYS A 243 6.34 -21.08 16.00
N SER A 244 7.10 -22.15 15.78
CA SER A 244 8.48 -22.10 15.26
C SER A 244 8.60 -21.43 13.88
N ASN A 245 7.60 -21.59 13.02
CA ASN A 245 7.61 -21.12 11.63
C ASN A 245 7.18 -19.65 11.45
N VAL A 246 6.75 -18.96 12.50
CA VAL A 246 6.28 -17.56 12.41
C VAL A 246 7.46 -16.61 12.21
N HIS A 247 7.41 -15.75 11.19
CA HIS A 247 8.32 -14.62 11.03
C HIS A 247 7.93 -13.48 11.95
N ILE A 248 8.90 -12.90 12.66
CA ILE A 248 8.65 -11.83 13.64
C ILE A 248 9.40 -10.58 13.19
N THR A 249 8.68 -9.48 13.04
CA THR A 249 9.23 -8.17 12.69
C THR A 249 8.94 -7.19 13.83
N PHE A 250 9.93 -6.42 14.25
CA PHE A 250 9.73 -5.34 15.22
C PHE A 250 9.80 -4.01 14.46
N THR A 251 8.74 -3.21 14.56
CA THR A 251 8.67 -1.90 13.93
C THR A 251 8.53 -0.84 15.02
N PRO A 252 9.51 0.07 15.18
CA PRO A 252 9.27 1.25 16.01
C PRO A 252 8.12 2.04 15.39
N GLN A 253 7.17 2.50 16.19
CA GLN A 253 6.16 3.42 15.68
C GLN A 253 6.86 4.73 15.30
N HIS A 254 6.93 5.03 14.00
CA HIS A 254 7.38 6.33 13.51
C HIS A 254 6.25 7.34 13.73
N GLY A 255 6.25 7.97 14.90
CA GLY A 255 5.44 9.13 15.22
C GLY A 255 6.27 10.06 16.10
N ALA A 256 6.52 11.28 15.62
CA ALA A 256 7.42 12.32 16.12
C ALA A 256 8.92 12.11 15.81
N SER A 257 9.37 12.88 14.83
CA SER A 257 10.74 13.22 14.49
C SER A 257 11.66 13.36 15.73
N GLN A 258 12.77 12.62 15.76
CA GLN A 258 13.91 12.94 16.63
C GLN A 258 15.25 12.69 15.94
N GLY A 259 16.11 13.71 16.01
CA GLY A 259 17.38 13.86 15.30
C GLY A 259 18.47 12.87 15.70
N SER A 260 19.27 12.51 14.69
CA SER A 260 20.45 11.65 14.83
C SER A 260 21.71 12.51 15.05
N ALA A 261 22.29 12.40 16.24
CA ALA A 261 23.65 12.87 16.52
C ALA A 261 24.67 11.94 15.83
N ARG A 262 25.50 12.55 14.98
CA ARG A 262 26.58 11.90 14.22
C ARG A 262 27.68 11.42 15.16
N SER A 263 28.01 10.13 15.09
CA SER A 263 29.21 9.53 15.69
C SER A 263 30.10 9.07 14.54
N ASP A 264 31.32 9.61 14.51
CA ASP A 264 32.36 9.25 13.56
C ASP A 264 32.79 7.79 13.74
N ARG A 265 32.79 7.03 12.64
CA ARG A 265 33.57 5.80 12.54
C ARG A 265 34.10 5.61 11.12
N LYS A 266 35.43 5.69 11.01
CA LYS A 266 36.21 5.22 9.87
C LYS A 266 36.14 3.69 9.83
N GLU A 267 35.90 3.12 8.65
CA GLU A 267 36.27 1.73 8.37
C GLU A 267 37.02 1.61 7.03
N PRO A 268 37.87 0.58 6.90
CA PRO A 268 38.93 0.51 5.90
C PRO A 268 38.51 -0.22 4.61
N SER A 269 39.23 0.11 3.55
CA SER A 269 39.15 -0.49 2.23
C SER A 269 39.78 -1.89 2.17
N SER A 270 39.10 -2.86 1.58
CA SER A 270 39.77 -3.93 0.83
C SER A 270 38.85 -4.49 -0.25
N ALA A 271 39.26 -4.31 -1.50
CA ALA A 271 38.61 -4.81 -2.69
C ALA A 271 39.10 -6.22 -3.01
N THR A 272 38.18 -7.15 -3.34
CA THR A 272 38.52 -8.42 -3.96
C THR A 272 37.89 -8.49 -5.35
N ARG A 273 38.78 -8.49 -6.35
CA ARG A 273 38.52 -8.51 -7.79
C ARG A 273 38.22 -9.94 -8.23
N VAL A 274 36.99 -10.21 -8.70
CA VAL A 274 36.63 -11.49 -9.34
C VAL A 274 36.56 -11.30 -10.85
N THR A 275 37.50 -11.93 -11.56
CA THR A 275 37.55 -12.04 -13.02
C THR A 275 36.51 -13.04 -13.53
N ARG A 276 35.67 -12.62 -14.47
CA ARG A 276 34.65 -13.47 -15.11
C ARG A 276 35.17 -13.98 -16.46
N SER A 277 35.28 -15.29 -16.60
CA SER A 277 35.70 -16.01 -17.79
C SER A 277 34.59 -16.08 -18.85
N LYS A 278 34.99 -15.99 -20.12
CA LYS A 278 34.16 -16.09 -21.32
C LYS A 278 33.77 -17.56 -21.56
N ALA A 279 32.48 -17.82 -21.76
CA ALA A 279 31.99 -19.13 -22.21
C ALA A 279 31.55 -19.08 -23.69
N LYS A 280 31.98 -20.11 -24.41
CA LYS A 280 31.86 -20.35 -25.85
C LYS A 280 30.41 -20.49 -26.31
N LYS A 281 30.16 -19.97 -27.51
CA LYS A 281 28.96 -20.10 -28.33
C LYS A 281 29.06 -21.41 -29.12
N ASN A 282 28.10 -22.31 -28.96
CA ASN A 282 27.95 -23.47 -29.84
C ASN A 282 26.79 -23.25 -30.80
N GLU A 283 27.10 -23.39 -32.09
CA GLU A 283 26.18 -23.51 -33.21
C GLU A 283 25.53 -24.90 -33.21
N SER A 284 24.25 -24.94 -33.56
CA SER A 284 23.60 -26.14 -34.07
C SER A 284 22.36 -25.74 -34.88
N THR A 285 22.47 -25.99 -36.17
CA THR A 285 21.52 -25.90 -37.27
C THR A 285 20.33 -26.85 -37.15
N LYS A 286 19.13 -26.42 -37.56
CA LYS A 286 18.31 -27.15 -38.54
C LYS A 286 17.18 -26.30 -39.12
N ALA A 287 17.05 -26.39 -40.43
CA ALA A 287 16.25 -25.57 -41.33
C ALA A 287 14.76 -25.95 -41.32
N SER A 288 13.91 -24.93 -41.40
CA SER A 288 12.55 -25.02 -41.94
C SER A 288 12.41 -23.92 -42.99
N THR A 289 12.47 -24.33 -44.25
CA THR A 289 12.43 -23.47 -45.43
C THR A 289 11.01 -22.97 -45.65
N SER A 290 10.69 -21.81 -45.07
CA SER A 290 9.52 -21.03 -45.48
C SER A 290 9.96 -20.08 -46.60
N THR A 291 9.31 -20.22 -47.75
CA THR A 291 9.45 -19.38 -48.94
C THR A 291 9.11 -17.93 -48.58
N THR A 292 10.13 -17.16 -48.21
CA THR A 292 10.04 -15.74 -47.93
C THR A 292 10.08 -15.00 -49.26
N THR A 293 8.90 -14.54 -49.68
CA THR A 293 8.74 -13.58 -50.76
C THR A 293 9.48 -12.30 -50.35
N THR A 294 10.66 -12.08 -50.94
CA THR A 294 11.51 -10.91 -50.76
C THR A 294 10.91 -9.70 -51.48
N GLY A 295 9.75 -9.24 -51.00
CA GLY A 295 9.31 -7.88 -51.28
C GLY A 295 10.26 -6.89 -50.60
N PRO A 296 10.56 -5.73 -51.20
CA PRO A 296 11.39 -4.72 -50.56
C PRO A 296 10.76 -4.37 -49.21
N ALA A 297 11.51 -4.59 -48.13
CA ALA A 297 11.08 -4.27 -46.77
C ALA A 297 10.88 -2.76 -46.67
N SER A 298 9.68 -2.30 -47.05
CA SER A 298 9.24 -0.92 -46.92
C SER A 298 9.37 -0.57 -45.44
N THR A 299 10.41 0.20 -45.12
CA THR A 299 10.65 0.73 -43.78
C THR A 299 9.52 1.69 -43.46
N TYR A 300 8.48 1.19 -42.79
CA TYR A 300 7.34 2.00 -42.40
C TYR A 300 7.81 3.08 -41.41
N ARG A 301 7.91 4.32 -41.89
CA ARG A 301 8.31 5.45 -41.06
C ARG A 301 7.19 5.79 -40.09
N ILE A 302 7.46 5.58 -38.80
CA ILE A 302 6.55 5.88 -37.70
C ILE A 302 6.25 7.39 -37.68
N LYS A 303 5.02 7.78 -37.98
CA LYS A 303 4.58 9.19 -37.92
C LYS A 303 4.22 9.57 -36.49
N ARG A 304 4.75 10.70 -36.01
CA ARG A 304 4.42 11.30 -34.70
C ARG A 304 3.75 12.65 -34.90
N TYR A 305 2.90 13.05 -33.96
CA TYR A 305 2.38 14.41 -33.90
C TYR A 305 3.50 15.40 -33.49
N ARG A 306 3.26 16.70 -33.69
CA ARG A 306 4.21 17.77 -33.27
C ARG A 306 4.56 17.72 -31.78
N ASN A 307 3.67 17.16 -30.96
CA ASN A 307 3.86 17.02 -29.50
C ASN A 307 4.64 15.75 -29.10
N GLY A 308 5.07 14.92 -30.06
CA GLY A 308 5.87 13.71 -29.86
C GLY A 308 5.09 12.40 -29.78
N ILE A 309 3.77 12.43 -29.52
CA ILE A 309 2.94 11.22 -29.42
C ILE A 309 2.83 10.55 -30.80
N LEU A 310 2.77 9.21 -30.81
CA LEU A 310 2.52 8.42 -32.01
C LEU A 310 1.20 8.81 -32.68
N ASN A 311 1.22 9.05 -33.98
CA ASN A 311 0.01 9.31 -34.75
C ASN A 311 -0.67 7.98 -35.10
N LEU A 312 -1.79 7.71 -34.44
CA LEU A 312 -2.57 6.49 -34.63
C LEU A 312 -3.64 6.57 -35.71
N LYS A 313 -3.86 7.74 -36.35
CA LYS A 313 -4.91 7.93 -37.38
C LYS A 313 -4.76 7.01 -38.57
N LYS A 314 -3.51 6.65 -38.92
CA LYS A 314 -3.21 5.66 -39.95
C LYS A 314 -2.55 4.46 -39.30
N THR A 315 -3.25 3.33 -39.31
CA THR A 315 -2.69 2.03 -38.95
C THR A 315 -2.08 1.42 -40.21
N PRO A 316 -0.79 1.00 -40.18
CA PRO A 316 -0.21 0.30 -41.32
C PRO A 316 -1.04 -0.93 -41.67
N ASP A 317 -1.20 -1.22 -42.96
CA ASP A 317 -2.07 -2.32 -43.43
C ASP A 317 -1.68 -3.66 -42.79
N HIS A 318 -0.37 -3.94 -42.67
CA HIS A 318 0.14 -5.16 -42.03
C HIS A 318 -0.16 -5.26 -40.52
N LEU A 319 -0.55 -4.16 -39.84
CA LEU A 319 -0.94 -4.16 -38.43
C LEU A 319 -2.45 -4.18 -38.21
N VAL A 320 -3.27 -3.97 -39.25
CA VAL A 320 -4.74 -3.87 -39.12
C VAL A 320 -5.32 -5.15 -38.48
N ALA A 321 -4.91 -6.33 -38.98
CA ALA A 321 -5.36 -7.62 -38.46
C ALA A 321 -4.99 -7.82 -36.98
N VAL A 322 -3.80 -7.36 -36.56
CA VAL A 322 -3.35 -7.43 -35.16
C VAL A 322 -4.18 -6.50 -34.27
N VAL A 323 -4.47 -5.29 -34.73
CA VAL A 323 -5.32 -4.33 -34.01
C VAL A 323 -6.74 -4.90 -33.82
N GLN A 324 -7.33 -5.46 -34.87
CA GLN A 324 -8.66 -6.09 -34.80
C GLN A 324 -8.69 -7.28 -33.83
N ARG A 325 -7.66 -8.13 -33.86
CA ARG A 325 -7.51 -9.23 -32.92
C ARG A 325 -7.42 -8.74 -31.47
N ASN A 326 -6.62 -7.71 -31.22
CA ASN A 326 -6.44 -7.13 -29.88
C ASN A 326 -7.72 -6.48 -29.35
N ALA A 327 -8.49 -5.80 -30.20
CA ALA A 327 -9.79 -5.24 -29.83
C ALA A 327 -10.77 -6.32 -29.35
N GLY A 328 -10.62 -7.55 -29.84
CA GLY A 328 -11.35 -8.73 -29.37
C GLY A 328 -10.89 -9.28 -28.02
N SER A 329 -9.85 -8.74 -27.37
CA SER A 329 -9.40 -9.23 -26.06
C SER A 329 -10.38 -8.84 -24.93
N PRO A 330 -10.57 -9.68 -23.89
CA PRO A 330 -11.50 -9.38 -22.81
C PRO A 330 -11.28 -8.01 -22.15
N LEU A 331 -10.02 -7.62 -21.95
CA LEU A 331 -9.66 -6.33 -21.34
C LEU A 331 -10.01 -5.13 -22.24
N LEU A 332 -9.77 -5.24 -23.56
CA LEU A 332 -10.08 -4.17 -24.52
C LEU A 332 -11.56 -4.11 -24.94
N ARG A 333 -12.35 -5.13 -24.58
CA ARG A 333 -13.82 -5.12 -24.71
C ARG A 333 -14.55 -4.39 -23.59
N LEU A 334 -13.90 -4.14 -22.45
CA LEU A 334 -14.51 -3.36 -21.36
C LEU A 334 -14.85 -1.95 -21.84
N PRO A 335 -15.88 -1.27 -21.30
CA PRO A 335 -16.08 0.16 -21.58
C PRO A 335 -14.83 0.99 -21.29
N ALA A 336 -14.61 2.06 -22.06
CA ALA A 336 -13.39 2.86 -21.97
C ALA A 336 -13.17 3.45 -20.58
N GLU A 337 -14.25 3.79 -19.88
CA GLU A 337 -14.27 4.32 -18.52
C GLU A 337 -13.65 3.32 -17.53
N ILE A 338 -14.04 2.05 -17.65
CA ILE A 338 -13.51 0.97 -16.79
C ILE A 338 -12.05 0.72 -17.11
N ARG A 339 -11.67 0.72 -18.39
CA ARG A 339 -10.25 0.59 -18.78
C ARG A 339 -9.42 1.73 -18.21
N ASN A 340 -9.89 2.97 -18.30
CA ASN A 340 -9.21 4.14 -17.75
C ASN A 340 -9.01 4.03 -16.23
N GLN A 341 -10.00 3.50 -15.49
CA GLN A 341 -9.83 3.22 -14.05
C GLN A 341 -8.77 2.14 -13.81
N ILE A 342 -8.80 1.04 -14.56
CA ILE A 342 -7.78 -0.02 -14.48
C ILE A 342 -6.38 0.56 -14.76
N TRP A 343 -6.25 1.38 -15.79
CA TRP A 343 -5.00 2.06 -16.16
C TRP A 343 -4.53 3.03 -15.08
N SER A 344 -5.44 3.81 -14.50
CA SER A 344 -5.13 4.72 -13.40
C SER A 344 -4.65 3.97 -12.16
N LEU A 345 -5.27 2.83 -11.83
CA LEU A 345 -4.84 1.99 -10.71
C LEU A 345 -3.50 1.29 -10.99
N ALA A 346 -3.29 0.83 -12.22
CA ALA A 346 -2.09 0.11 -12.61
C ALA A 346 -0.85 1.00 -12.75
N MET A 347 -1.02 2.27 -13.16
CA MET A 347 0.09 3.16 -13.47
C MET A 347 0.14 4.44 -12.64
N GLY A 348 -0.93 4.81 -11.93
CA GLY A 348 -1.03 6.07 -11.19
C GLY A 348 -0.64 5.94 -9.72
N GLY A 349 -0.68 7.06 -9.01
CA GLY A 349 -0.42 7.15 -7.57
C GLY A 349 1.03 6.89 -7.15
N GLN A 350 1.94 6.74 -8.10
CA GLN A 350 3.36 6.49 -7.85
C GLN A 350 4.13 7.78 -7.64
N LEU A 351 5.22 7.69 -6.88
CA LEU A 351 6.27 8.71 -6.83
C LEU A 351 7.39 8.32 -7.79
N VAL A 352 7.60 9.17 -8.81
CA VAL A 352 8.48 8.90 -9.95
C VAL A 352 9.71 9.79 -9.89
N LEU A 353 10.88 9.17 -9.78
CA LEU A 353 12.18 9.84 -9.87
C LEU A 353 12.69 9.80 -11.31
N LEU A 354 13.03 10.98 -11.82
CA LEU A 354 13.76 11.13 -13.07
C LEU A 354 15.25 11.19 -12.74
N PRO A 355 16.03 10.12 -12.98
CA PRO A 355 17.45 10.14 -12.67
C PRO A 355 18.16 11.18 -13.54
N ASP A 356 19.16 11.85 -12.97
CA ASP A 356 20.06 12.71 -13.73
C ASP A 356 20.98 11.85 -14.61
N ILE A 357 20.97 12.12 -15.92
CA ILE A 357 21.72 11.37 -16.93
C ILE A 357 23.14 11.96 -17.11
N THR A 358 23.44 13.12 -16.50
CA THR A 358 24.68 13.86 -16.77
C THR A 358 25.91 13.30 -16.05
N ASN A 359 25.75 12.52 -14.98
CA ASN A 359 26.87 12.11 -14.12
C ASN A 359 27.30 10.64 -14.25
N THR A 360 26.81 9.90 -15.25
CA THR A 360 27.17 8.48 -15.47
C THR A 360 28.42 8.28 -16.32
N LYS A 361 29.48 9.07 -16.09
CA LYS A 361 30.83 8.70 -16.56
C LYS A 361 31.38 7.58 -15.67
N GLY A 362 30.77 6.39 -15.71
CA GLY A 362 31.26 5.20 -14.99
C GLY A 362 30.19 4.17 -14.63
N CYS A 363 28.94 4.58 -14.44
CA CYS A 363 27.83 3.66 -14.21
C CYS A 363 26.99 3.57 -15.49
N ALA A 364 27.16 2.50 -16.27
CA ALA A 364 26.39 2.23 -17.48
C ALA A 364 24.91 1.91 -17.17
N LEU A 365 24.17 2.87 -16.61
CA LEU A 365 22.72 2.80 -16.59
C LEU A 365 22.21 3.07 -18.01
N PRO A 366 21.31 2.23 -18.55
CA PRO A 366 20.73 2.47 -19.88
C PRO A 366 20.12 3.87 -19.95
N LYS A 367 20.34 4.57 -21.07
CA LYS A 367 20.15 6.03 -21.22
C LYS A 367 18.70 6.55 -21.02
N ASP A 368 17.72 5.70 -20.74
CA ASP A 368 16.29 6.08 -20.76
C ASP A 368 15.46 5.48 -19.60
N VAL A 369 16.10 5.09 -18.49
CA VAL A 369 15.37 4.40 -17.39
C VAL A 369 14.76 5.41 -16.41
N LEU A 370 13.44 5.62 -16.51
CA LEU A 370 12.64 6.22 -15.44
C LEU A 370 12.74 5.35 -14.18
N LYS A 371 12.89 5.91 -12.98
CA LYS A 371 12.89 5.11 -11.75
C LYS A 371 11.62 5.39 -10.96
N VAL A 372 10.83 4.36 -10.73
CA VAL A 372 9.74 4.43 -9.75
C VAL A 372 10.35 4.19 -8.37
N VAL A 373 10.14 5.13 -7.44
CA VAL A 373 10.72 5.05 -6.10
C VAL A 373 9.81 4.29 -5.13
N GLY A 374 8.50 4.30 -5.36
CA GLY A 374 7.53 3.52 -4.60
C GLY A 374 6.14 4.15 -4.57
N SER A 375 5.28 3.61 -3.71
CA SER A 375 4.07 4.28 -3.23
C SER A 375 4.46 5.48 -2.35
N LYS A 376 3.59 6.49 -2.23
CA LYS A 376 3.78 7.61 -1.28
C LYS A 376 4.04 7.14 0.16
N ASP A 377 3.54 5.96 0.54
CA ASP A 377 3.68 5.40 1.88
C ASP A 377 5.06 4.75 2.15
N ASP A 378 5.92 4.60 1.13
CA ASP A 378 7.17 3.81 1.17
C ASP A 378 8.45 4.68 1.33
N GLU A 379 8.32 5.98 1.62
CA GLU A 379 9.42 6.94 1.76
C GLU A 379 9.48 7.49 3.20
N LEU A 380 10.61 7.71 3.88
CA LEU A 380 11.87 8.35 3.50
C LEU A 380 12.92 7.99 4.60
N TYR A 381 14.23 7.87 4.28
CA TYR A 381 15.43 7.74 5.18
C TYR A 381 16.28 6.45 5.20
N GLY A 382 16.05 5.48 4.32
CA GLY A 382 17.09 4.48 4.01
C GLY A 382 17.80 4.80 2.69
N TRP A 383 18.90 5.57 2.69
CA TRP A 383 19.73 5.75 1.48
C TRP A 383 20.33 4.42 0.95
N ASP A 384 20.12 3.31 1.67
CA ASP A 384 20.46 1.93 1.30
C ASP A 384 19.23 1.11 0.84
N HIS A 385 18.11 1.75 0.50
CA HIS A 385 17.03 1.03 -0.18
C HIS A 385 17.54 0.65 -1.56
N LYS A 386 17.80 -0.65 -1.74
CA LYS A 386 17.71 -1.35 -3.02
C LYS A 386 16.40 -0.90 -3.67
N LEU A 387 16.47 0.18 -4.45
CA LEU A 387 15.40 0.67 -5.31
C LEU A 387 14.83 -0.59 -5.96
N LYS A 388 13.57 -0.92 -5.67
CA LYS A 388 12.89 -2.11 -6.22
C LYS A 388 12.63 -1.85 -7.71
N THR A 389 13.72 -1.69 -8.46
CA THR A 389 13.79 -1.21 -9.83
C THR A 389 13.09 -2.16 -10.78
N ALA A 390 13.04 -3.46 -10.49
CA ALA A 390 12.60 -4.44 -11.48
C ALA A 390 11.07 -4.57 -11.65
N LYS A 391 10.25 -4.39 -10.59
CA LYS A 391 8.80 -4.68 -10.67
C LYS A 391 7.93 -3.48 -11.06
N GLN A 392 8.32 -2.26 -10.69
CA GLN A 392 7.51 -1.06 -10.93
C GLN A 392 7.77 -0.38 -12.28
N LEU A 393 8.87 -0.71 -12.97
CA LEU A 393 9.13 -0.27 -14.35
C LEU A 393 8.07 -0.74 -15.34
N ALA A 394 7.38 -1.85 -15.06
CA ALA A 394 6.35 -2.41 -15.93
C ALA A 394 5.23 -1.40 -16.26
N ALA A 395 4.92 -0.46 -15.35
CA ALA A 395 3.87 0.53 -15.56
C ALA A 395 4.16 1.47 -16.74
N PHE A 396 5.43 1.82 -16.99
CA PHE A 396 5.82 2.68 -18.12
C PHE A 396 5.95 1.93 -19.45
N HIS A 397 5.98 0.60 -19.41
CA HIS A 397 6.00 -0.26 -20.60
C HIS A 397 4.59 -0.65 -21.08
N LEU A 398 3.53 -0.35 -20.32
CA LEU A 398 2.17 -0.66 -20.74
C LEU A 398 1.80 -0.06 -22.12
N PRO A 399 2.21 1.19 -22.47
CA PRO A 399 2.00 1.71 -23.82
C PRO A 399 2.70 0.91 -24.93
N GLU A 400 3.68 0.07 -24.62
CA GLU A 400 4.41 -0.74 -25.63
C GLU A 400 3.64 -1.99 -26.06
N VAL A 401 2.62 -2.41 -25.32
CA VAL A 401 1.91 -3.68 -25.54
C VAL A 401 1.14 -3.68 -26.86
N CYS A 402 0.26 -2.71 -27.08
CA CYS A 402 -0.48 -2.58 -28.33
C CYS A 402 -0.94 -1.14 -28.59
N ARG A 403 -1.33 -0.85 -29.84
CA ARG A 403 -1.74 0.52 -30.26
C ARG A 403 -2.94 1.06 -29.49
N GLN A 404 -3.91 0.23 -29.14
CA GLN A 404 -5.08 0.65 -28.37
C GLN A 404 -4.68 1.03 -26.94
N ILE A 405 -3.92 0.16 -26.26
CA ILE A 405 -3.39 0.46 -24.92
C ILE A 405 -2.52 1.71 -24.96
N TYR A 406 -1.62 1.85 -25.94
CA TYR A 406 -0.84 3.08 -26.14
C TYR A 406 -1.74 4.33 -26.17
N SER A 407 -2.81 4.30 -26.97
CA SER A 407 -3.71 5.45 -27.13
C SER A 407 -4.38 5.89 -25.83
N GLU A 408 -4.67 4.93 -24.94
CA GLU A 408 -5.36 5.15 -23.67
C GLU A 408 -4.39 5.48 -22.52
N THR A 409 -3.13 5.03 -22.62
CA THR A 409 -2.20 5.00 -21.47
C THR A 409 -0.98 5.90 -21.60
N VAL A 410 -0.61 6.35 -22.81
CA VAL A 410 0.66 7.04 -23.07
C VAL A 410 0.90 8.29 -22.19
N LEU A 411 -0.16 8.97 -21.76
CA LEU A 411 -0.05 10.14 -20.87
C LEU A 411 -0.42 9.81 -19.41
N THR A 412 -1.03 8.67 -19.13
CA THR A 412 -1.56 8.34 -17.80
C THR A 412 -0.44 8.23 -16.77
N SER A 413 0.69 7.59 -17.11
CA SER A 413 1.86 7.50 -16.22
C SER A 413 2.52 8.85 -15.92
N TYR A 414 2.18 9.91 -16.65
CA TYR A 414 2.66 11.27 -16.42
C TYR A 414 1.62 12.12 -15.70
N LYS A 415 0.34 11.90 -16.01
CA LYS A 415 -0.79 12.65 -15.47
C LYS A 415 -1.14 12.27 -14.04
N GLU A 416 -1.14 10.98 -13.74
CA GLU A 416 -1.66 10.44 -12.47
C GLU A 416 -0.58 10.16 -11.42
N ASN A 417 0.67 10.52 -11.70
CA ASN A 417 1.81 10.31 -10.80
C ASN A 417 2.37 11.63 -10.27
N THR A 418 3.07 11.53 -9.14
CA THR A 418 3.82 12.65 -8.58
C THR A 418 5.29 12.49 -8.98
N PHE A 419 5.89 13.54 -9.54
CA PHE A 419 7.29 13.49 -9.96
C PHE A 419 8.18 14.11 -8.89
N LEU A 420 9.20 13.38 -8.45
CA LEU A 420 10.18 13.88 -7.49
C LEU A 420 11.13 14.84 -8.23
N TYR A 421 11.05 16.12 -7.88
CA TYR A 421 11.91 17.18 -8.39
C TYR A 421 13.12 17.33 -7.48
N TRP A 422 14.18 16.65 -7.88
CA TRP A 422 15.42 16.57 -7.13
C TRP A 422 16.34 17.77 -7.43
N TYR A 423 17.17 18.17 -6.46
CA TYR A 423 18.15 19.26 -6.60
C TYR A 423 19.00 19.18 -7.88
N PHE A 424 19.43 17.99 -8.30
CA PHE A 424 20.21 17.84 -9.54
C PHE A 424 19.43 18.23 -10.81
N GLN A 425 18.10 18.30 -10.74
CA GLN A 425 17.26 18.77 -11.84
C GLN A 425 17.22 20.32 -11.95
N ILE A 426 17.89 21.03 -11.04
CA ILE A 426 18.10 22.48 -11.11
C ILE A 426 19.05 22.85 -12.27
N TYR A 427 19.90 21.92 -12.71
CA TYR A 427 20.84 22.20 -13.78
C TYR A 427 20.18 22.25 -15.17
N PRO A 428 20.74 23.02 -16.13
CA PRO A 428 20.15 23.28 -17.46
C PRO A 428 19.86 22.03 -18.32
N ARG A 429 20.39 20.87 -17.94
CA ARG A 429 20.26 19.60 -18.66
C ARG A 429 19.39 18.60 -17.90
N ASN A 430 18.35 19.06 -17.24
CA ASN A 430 17.48 18.18 -16.46
C ASN A 430 16.73 17.17 -17.35
N SER A 431 16.43 16.01 -16.77
CA SER A 431 15.77 14.91 -17.47
C SER A 431 14.34 15.25 -17.90
N ILE A 432 13.66 16.16 -17.20
CA ILE A 432 12.32 16.63 -17.55
C ILE A 432 12.31 17.32 -18.93
N SER A 433 13.33 18.12 -19.25
CA SER A 433 13.42 18.81 -20.54
C SER A 433 13.48 17.86 -21.74
N ARG A 434 13.92 16.60 -21.52
CA ARG A 434 14.00 15.55 -22.55
C ARG A 434 12.66 14.86 -22.81
N LEU A 435 11.70 14.97 -21.89
CA LEU A 435 10.37 14.42 -22.08
C LEU A 435 9.71 15.07 -23.29
N MET A 436 8.87 14.33 -24.00
CA MET A 436 8.12 14.87 -25.13
C MET A 436 7.18 16.00 -24.67
N ALA A 437 6.87 16.96 -25.55
CA ALA A 437 6.04 18.11 -25.18
C ALA A 437 4.68 17.71 -24.58
N ALA A 438 4.06 16.63 -25.09
CA ALA A 438 2.81 16.12 -24.51
C ALA A 438 2.98 15.52 -23.11
N GLN A 439 4.09 14.81 -22.86
CA GLN A 439 4.39 14.23 -21.54
C GLN A 439 4.62 15.34 -20.51
N ARG A 440 5.38 16.38 -20.87
CA ARG A 440 5.59 17.55 -20.00
C ARG A 440 4.29 18.27 -19.66
N ARG A 441 3.38 18.41 -20.63
CA ARG A 441 2.03 18.96 -20.42
C ARG A 441 1.13 18.05 -19.58
N ALA A 442 1.40 16.74 -19.52
CA ALA A 442 0.62 15.82 -18.73
C ALA A 442 1.02 15.86 -17.25
N ILE A 443 2.27 16.20 -16.93
CA ILE A 443 2.73 16.34 -15.54
C ILE A 443 2.02 17.52 -14.88
N THR A 444 1.23 17.22 -13.85
CA THR A 444 0.48 18.23 -13.07
C THR A 444 0.92 18.32 -11.61
N ARG A 445 1.70 17.34 -11.11
CA ARG A 445 2.10 17.24 -9.71
C ARG A 445 3.59 16.95 -9.58
N ILE A 446 4.25 17.73 -8.72
CA ILE A 446 5.65 17.53 -8.33
C ILE A 446 5.73 17.46 -6.81
N GLN A 447 6.67 16.66 -6.31
CA GLN A 447 7.13 16.71 -4.93
C GLN A 447 8.57 17.21 -4.91
N MET A 448 8.89 18.19 -4.06
CA MET A 448 10.24 18.72 -3.94
C MET A 448 11.09 17.90 -2.99
N ASP A 449 12.36 17.73 -3.36
CA ASP A 449 13.40 17.22 -2.47
C ASP A 449 13.83 18.28 -1.44
N TRP A 450 14.35 17.84 -0.30
CA TRP A 450 14.67 18.69 0.84
C TRP A 450 15.64 19.83 0.55
N LEU A 451 16.53 19.66 -0.43
CA LEU A 451 17.51 20.69 -0.81
C LEU A 451 16.90 21.88 -1.54
N VAL A 452 15.75 21.72 -2.19
CA VAL A 452 15.16 22.79 -3.01
C VAL A 452 14.64 23.94 -2.14
N PRO A 453 13.87 23.68 -1.06
CA PRO A 453 13.51 24.72 -0.11
C PRO A 453 14.70 25.38 0.58
N SER A 454 15.75 24.63 0.92
CA SER A 454 16.97 25.21 1.52
C SER A 454 17.61 26.25 0.60
N LEU A 455 17.75 25.92 -0.69
CA LEU A 455 18.28 26.87 -1.67
C LEU A 455 17.42 28.11 -1.84
N LEU A 456 16.09 27.97 -1.76
CA LEU A 456 15.17 29.11 -1.86
C LEU A 456 15.31 30.09 -0.69
N LEU A 457 15.63 29.58 0.50
CA LEU A 457 15.91 30.43 1.66
C LEU A 457 17.25 31.17 1.53
N GLU A 458 18.26 30.53 0.92
CA GLU A 458 19.58 31.13 0.69
C GLU A 458 19.59 32.09 -0.52
N ASN A 459 18.81 31.80 -1.54
CA ASN A 459 18.75 32.54 -2.80
C ASN A 459 17.29 32.75 -3.21
N GLU A 460 16.83 34.00 -3.18
CA GLU A 460 15.46 34.36 -3.61
C GLU A 460 15.19 33.99 -5.08
N HIS A 461 16.24 33.87 -5.89
CA HIS A 461 16.13 33.47 -7.29
C HIS A 461 16.86 32.15 -7.56
N VAL A 462 16.09 31.13 -7.91
CA VAL A 462 16.63 29.84 -8.37
C VAL A 462 16.25 29.67 -9.85
N PRO A 463 17.17 29.97 -10.81
CA PRO A 463 16.85 30.02 -12.23
C PRO A 463 16.13 28.78 -12.80
N SER A 464 16.29 27.62 -12.17
CA SER A 464 15.61 26.39 -12.58
C SER A 464 14.10 26.40 -12.33
N LEU A 465 13.64 27.02 -11.24
CA LEU A 465 12.21 27.10 -10.90
C LEU A 465 11.51 28.07 -11.85
N THR A 466 12.16 29.16 -12.23
CA THR A 466 11.66 30.05 -13.30
C THR A 466 11.49 29.29 -14.62
N ARG A 467 12.43 28.39 -14.96
CA ARG A 467 12.31 27.51 -16.14
C ARG A 467 11.24 26.43 -15.96
N MET A 468 10.91 26.04 -14.74
CA MET A 468 9.90 25.02 -14.45
C MET A 468 8.56 25.39 -15.09
N ARG A 469 8.15 26.66 -15.01
CA ARG A 469 6.92 27.15 -15.66
C ARG A 469 6.89 26.92 -17.17
N SER A 470 8.00 27.18 -17.86
CA SER A 470 8.10 26.92 -19.31
C SER A 470 8.22 25.42 -19.65
N THR A 471 8.80 24.65 -18.73
CA THR A 471 9.07 23.22 -18.92
C THR A 471 7.80 22.40 -18.67
N LEU A 472 7.01 22.77 -17.66
CA LEU A 472 5.81 22.09 -17.16
C LEU A 472 4.64 23.07 -17.15
N PRO A 473 4.11 23.42 -18.33
CA PRO A 473 3.12 24.50 -18.47
C PRO A 473 1.77 24.22 -17.82
N ASN A 474 1.51 22.97 -17.41
CA ASN A 474 0.27 22.53 -16.77
C ASN A 474 0.50 22.09 -15.32
N LEU A 475 1.62 22.48 -14.71
CA LEU A 475 1.89 22.18 -13.30
C LEU A 475 0.79 22.83 -12.45
N LYS A 476 0.16 22.03 -11.59
CA LYS A 476 -0.93 22.46 -10.70
C LYS A 476 -0.53 22.45 -9.24
N THR A 477 0.27 21.46 -8.84
CA THR A 477 0.60 21.24 -7.44
C THR A 477 2.08 20.96 -7.25
N ILE A 478 2.66 21.60 -6.24
CA ILE A 478 3.99 21.30 -5.70
C ILE A 478 3.80 20.90 -4.24
N SER A 479 4.17 19.68 -3.86
CA SER A 479 4.20 19.26 -2.46
C SER A 479 5.60 19.32 -1.87
N ILE A 480 5.68 19.75 -0.61
CA ILE A 480 6.89 19.75 0.21
C ILE A 480 6.61 18.82 1.38
N PRO A 481 7.32 17.68 1.48
CA PRO A 481 7.09 16.72 2.55
C PRO A 481 7.34 17.35 3.93
N ALA A 482 6.54 16.99 4.94
CA ALA A 482 6.64 17.48 6.31
C ALA A 482 8.06 17.35 6.89
N VAL A 483 8.73 16.24 6.57
CA VAL A 483 10.10 15.99 7.01
C VAL A 483 11.12 16.98 6.44
N VAL A 484 10.87 17.52 5.24
CA VAL A 484 11.70 18.62 4.70
C VAL A 484 11.58 19.84 5.58
N MET A 485 10.37 20.20 6.00
CA MET A 485 10.13 21.33 6.90
C MET A 485 10.78 21.12 8.27
N SER A 486 10.71 19.89 8.80
CA SER A 486 11.43 19.52 10.03
C SER A 486 12.95 19.71 9.92
N HIS A 487 13.53 19.48 8.74
CA HIS A 487 14.97 19.69 8.51
C HIS A 487 15.36 21.16 8.39
N LEU A 488 14.53 21.98 7.73
CA LEU A 488 14.79 23.42 7.60
C LEU A 488 14.73 24.12 8.96
N THR A 489 13.78 23.71 9.79
CA THR A 489 13.53 24.30 11.10
C THR A 489 14.44 23.76 12.20
N TYR A 490 15.33 22.82 11.88
CA TYR A 490 16.21 22.21 12.86
C TYR A 490 17.22 23.23 13.42
N GLY A 491 16.95 23.71 14.63
CA GLY A 491 17.80 24.69 15.34
C GLY A 491 17.35 26.15 15.23
N GLN A 492 16.20 26.43 14.60
CA GLN A 492 15.63 27.77 14.51
C GLN A 492 14.20 27.80 15.11
N PRO A 493 13.90 28.68 16.09
CA PRO A 493 12.60 28.71 16.77
C PRO A 493 11.43 29.27 15.94
N ASN A 494 11.66 29.83 14.75
CA ASN A 494 10.64 30.54 13.95
C ASN A 494 10.24 29.78 12.66
N THR A 495 9.48 28.71 12.81
CA THR A 495 9.08 27.81 11.70
C THR A 495 8.07 28.42 10.72
N THR A 496 7.21 29.32 11.20
CA THR A 496 6.17 29.97 10.38
C THR A 496 6.77 30.93 9.36
N PHE A 497 7.77 31.72 9.76
CA PHE A 497 8.41 32.71 8.91
C PHE A 497 9.13 32.08 7.70
N GLU A 498 9.77 30.93 7.89
CA GLU A 498 10.45 30.22 6.80
C GLU A 498 9.46 29.64 5.79
N THR A 499 8.32 29.14 6.27
CA THR A 499 7.25 28.59 5.42
C THR A 499 6.67 29.66 4.50
N ASP A 500 6.38 30.86 5.02
CA ASP A 500 5.84 31.97 4.24
C ASP A 500 6.84 32.48 3.19
N ARG A 501 8.14 32.53 3.53
CA ARG A 501 9.19 32.91 2.59
C ARG A 501 9.33 31.90 1.45
N ILE A 502 9.35 30.60 1.76
CA ILE A 502 9.40 29.53 0.74
C ILE A 502 8.17 29.60 -0.15
N LEU A 503 6.98 29.78 0.44
CA LEU A 503 5.72 29.92 -0.28
C LEU A 503 5.78 31.12 -1.25
N ALA A 504 6.16 32.31 -0.77
CA ALA A 504 6.26 33.51 -1.58
C ALA A 504 7.27 33.34 -2.74
N ALA A 505 8.47 32.79 -2.45
CA ALA A 505 9.49 32.57 -3.47
C ALA A 505 9.05 31.55 -4.53
N LEU A 506 8.37 30.47 -4.12
CA LEU A 506 7.81 29.49 -5.06
C LEU A 506 6.74 30.14 -5.94
N LYS A 507 5.77 30.83 -5.34
CA LYS A 507 4.68 31.49 -6.05
C LYS A 507 5.20 32.52 -7.06
N GLN A 508 6.21 33.30 -6.70
CA GLN A 508 6.87 34.24 -7.60
C GLN A 508 7.50 33.53 -8.82
N GLN A 509 8.14 32.37 -8.61
CA GLN A 509 8.91 31.70 -9.66
C GLN A 509 8.09 30.74 -10.53
N VAL A 510 7.12 30.03 -9.96
CA VAL A 510 6.28 29.06 -10.70
C VAL A 510 4.91 29.63 -11.11
N GLY A 511 4.45 30.68 -10.43
CA GLY A 511 3.21 31.40 -10.69
C GLY A 511 2.10 31.10 -9.68
N GLU A 512 1.23 32.09 -9.47
CA GLU A 512 0.17 32.06 -8.45
C GLU A 512 -0.83 30.91 -8.57
N HIS A 513 -1.09 30.47 -9.80
CA HIS A 513 -1.98 29.35 -10.13
C HIS A 513 -1.50 27.97 -9.64
N VAL A 514 -0.23 27.83 -9.22
CA VAL A 514 0.31 26.57 -8.72
C VAL A 514 0.07 26.48 -7.22
N GLU A 515 -0.69 25.48 -6.78
CA GLU A 515 -0.93 25.18 -5.37
C GLU A 515 0.36 24.63 -4.73
N ILE A 516 0.77 25.22 -3.60
CA ILE A 516 1.91 24.77 -2.83
C ILE A 516 1.37 24.12 -1.56
N ILE A 517 1.66 22.83 -1.38
CA ILE A 517 1.16 22.03 -0.25
C ILE A 517 2.35 21.66 0.63
N PHE A 518 2.33 22.12 1.87
CA PHE A 518 3.20 21.60 2.92
C PHE A 518 2.48 20.40 3.53
N GLU A 519 3.02 19.20 3.34
CA GLU A 519 2.40 17.98 3.87
C GLU A 519 2.47 18.04 5.41
N ALA A 520 1.39 17.60 6.07
CA ALA A 520 1.35 17.49 7.53
C ALA A 520 1.97 16.15 7.97
N ASP A 521 2.69 16.15 9.10
CA ASP A 521 3.25 14.95 9.75
C ASP A 521 2.16 14.01 10.28
#